data_AF-A0A966SIL9-F1
#
_entry.id   AF-A0A966SIL9-F1
#
_cell.length_a   1.000
_cell.length_b   1.000
_cell.length_c   1.000
_cell.angle_alpha   90.00
_cell.angle_beta   90.00
_cell.angle_gamma   90.00
#
_symmetry.space_group_name_H-M   'P 1'
#
loop_
_entity.id
_entity.type
_entity.pdbx_description
1 polymer ?
#
loop_
_entity_poly.entity_id
_entity_poly.type
_entity_poly.pdbx_seq_one_letter_code
_entity_poly.pdbx_strand_id
1 'polypeptide(L)'
;MKLNALIPLLALAALIQAPVSAGAADARCNDEKSAPSEIEKPKLFLDKSPVIVKYQLGRLSNDQLLLADRETSHPKFIPLWEAILGRAGMAAKFRTEAAEALAKLNKTDAPTELLAAIQRVPASQPTVLADLAKLLVTQKPGDLKKSQTALETLAGGDGPDAARQAAFAALIGIQPADAVWTFAQSKPGALGHLIAGIPLVPDGTKRASLAGKVLPLLAPATDAATR
;
A
#
# COMPACT_ATOMS: atom_id res chain seq x y z
N MET A 1 1.73 13.34 -60.48
CA MET A 1 1.10 14.44 -61.26
C MET A 1 -0.07 14.96 -60.44
N LYS A 2 -0.25 16.26 -60.16
CA LYS A 2 0.46 17.48 -60.58
C LYS A 2 0.80 18.38 -59.36
N LEU A 3 1.70 19.33 -59.55
CA LEU A 3 2.03 20.39 -58.58
C LEU A 3 0.90 21.44 -58.50
N ASN A 4 0.85 22.21 -57.42
CA ASN A 4 1.12 23.66 -57.51
C ASN A 4 1.46 24.26 -56.13
N ALA A 5 2.39 25.21 -56.13
CA ALA A 5 2.84 25.98 -54.97
C ALA A 5 2.49 27.47 -55.16
N LEU A 6 2.56 28.28 -54.10
CA LEU A 6 3.12 29.64 -54.18
C LEU A 6 3.44 30.24 -52.79
N ILE A 7 4.53 31.00 -52.73
CA ILE A 7 4.99 31.85 -51.61
C ILE A 7 5.24 33.26 -52.19
N PRO A 8 4.87 34.34 -51.48
CA PRO A 8 5.80 35.45 -51.18
C PRO A 8 5.61 35.95 -49.72
N LEU A 9 6.55 36.46 -48.91
CA LEU A 9 7.90 37.08 -49.01
C LEU A 9 7.98 38.56 -49.48
N LEU A 10 8.71 39.39 -48.69
CA LEU A 10 9.05 40.84 -48.80
C LEU A 10 7.94 41.89 -48.49
N ALA A 11 8.18 43.19 -48.18
CA ALA A 11 9.22 44.01 -47.45
C ALA A 11 8.98 45.52 -47.79
N LEU A 12 9.46 46.60 -47.12
CA LEU A 12 10.11 46.90 -45.82
C LEU A 12 10.05 48.44 -45.60
N ALA A 13 9.52 48.96 -44.47
CA ALA A 13 9.73 50.34 -43.95
C ALA A 13 9.09 50.50 -42.54
N ALA A 14 9.68 51.01 -41.44
CA ALA A 14 10.82 51.91 -41.15
C ALA A 14 10.49 53.43 -41.16
N LEU A 15 10.44 54.04 -39.95
CA LEU A 15 10.54 55.47 -39.50
C LEU A 15 9.73 55.60 -38.17
N ILE A 16 10.06 56.31 -37.07
CA ILE A 16 11.12 57.27 -36.66
C ILE A 16 11.51 56.98 -35.18
N GLN A 17 12.72 57.35 -34.75
CA GLN A 17 13.17 57.31 -33.34
C GLN A 17 12.87 58.61 -32.56
N ALA A 18 12.58 58.49 -31.25
CA ALA A 18 12.99 59.46 -30.23
C ALA A 18 13.04 58.76 -28.84
N PRO A 19 14.02 59.07 -27.95
CA PRO A 19 14.19 58.34 -26.70
C PRO A 19 13.53 59.01 -25.49
N VAL A 20 12.96 58.21 -24.59
CA VAL A 20 12.73 58.59 -23.19
C VAL A 20 13.43 57.57 -22.30
N SER A 21 14.28 58.06 -21.40
CA SER A 21 15.06 57.25 -20.46
C SER A 21 14.33 57.07 -19.13
N ALA A 22 14.88 56.20 -18.28
CA ALA A 22 14.57 55.95 -16.88
C ALA A 22 13.26 55.19 -16.57
N GLY A 23 13.43 53.93 -16.17
CA GLY A 23 12.37 53.04 -15.71
C GLY A 23 12.89 51.64 -15.40
N ALA A 24 13.94 51.53 -14.58
CA ALA A 24 14.51 50.24 -14.22
C ALA A 24 13.52 49.42 -13.37
N ALA A 25 13.02 48.32 -13.94
CA ALA A 25 12.23 47.31 -13.25
C ALA A 25 12.79 45.93 -13.61
N ASP A 26 13.76 45.48 -12.81
CA ASP A 26 14.33 44.13 -12.85
C ASP A 26 13.20 43.11 -12.59
N ALA A 27 12.63 42.53 -13.65
CA ALA A 27 11.76 41.36 -13.55
C ALA A 27 12.60 40.11 -13.24
N ARG A 28 13.11 40.00 -12.01
CA ARG A 28 13.82 38.81 -11.54
C ARG A 28 12.84 37.65 -11.42
N CYS A 29 13.27 36.50 -11.94
CA CYS A 29 12.57 35.24 -11.71
C CYS A 29 12.47 34.97 -10.20
N ASN A 30 11.25 34.82 -9.68
CA ASN A 30 11.04 34.25 -8.36
C ASN A 30 11.27 32.73 -8.42
N ASP A 31 12.54 32.33 -8.33
CA ASP A 31 12.89 31.03 -7.74
C ASP A 31 12.64 31.11 -6.23
N GLU A 32 11.37 31.14 -5.82
CA GLU A 32 10.98 30.86 -4.44
C GLU A 32 11.20 29.37 -4.15
N LYS A 33 12.47 29.02 -3.94
CA LYS A 33 12.87 27.78 -3.31
C LYS A 33 12.35 27.80 -1.87
N SER A 34 11.11 27.33 -1.69
CA SER A 34 10.44 27.30 -0.39
C SER A 34 11.37 26.65 0.64
N ALA A 35 11.75 27.43 1.66
CA ALA A 35 12.49 26.88 2.79
C ALA A 35 11.62 25.81 3.48
N PRO A 36 12.21 24.75 4.05
CA PRO A 36 11.46 23.77 4.82
C PRO A 36 10.87 24.47 6.05
N SER A 37 9.56 24.73 6.01
CA SER A 37 8.81 25.25 7.14
C SER A 37 8.91 24.28 8.31
N GLU A 38 9.28 24.77 9.48
CA GLU A 38 9.36 23.97 10.70
C GLU A 38 8.00 23.30 10.97
N ILE A 39 8.01 21.97 11.13
CA ILE A 39 6.77 21.18 11.17
C ILE A 39 6.21 21.20 12.59
N GLU A 40 5.30 22.14 12.86
CA GLU A 40 4.64 22.26 14.16
C GLU A 40 3.79 21.02 14.52
N LYS A 41 3.72 20.70 15.81
CA LYS A 41 2.90 19.60 16.34
C LYS A 41 1.41 19.92 16.17
N PRO A 42 0.63 19.08 15.45
CA PRO A 42 -0.78 19.36 15.21
C PRO A 42 -1.64 19.17 16.47
N LYS A 43 -2.60 20.08 16.69
CA LYS A 43 -3.63 19.93 17.72
C LYS A 43 -4.76 19.04 17.22
N LEU A 44 -4.79 17.79 17.68
CA LEU A 44 -5.80 16.79 17.30
C LEU A 44 -6.92 16.67 18.33
N PHE A 45 -8.17 16.76 17.87
CA PHE A 45 -9.37 16.52 18.67
C PHE A 45 -9.92 15.12 18.39
N LEU A 46 -9.34 14.12 19.06
CA LEU A 46 -9.71 12.70 18.96
C LEU A 46 -10.99 12.35 19.77
N ASP A 47 -11.51 13.31 20.53
CA ASP A 47 -12.74 13.24 21.33
C ASP A 47 -14.02 13.60 20.55
N LYS A 48 -13.89 14.02 19.27
CA LYS A 48 -15.00 14.43 18.41
C LYS A 48 -15.59 13.26 17.62
N SER A 49 -16.60 13.53 16.80
CA SER A 49 -17.23 12.48 15.99
C SER A 49 -16.23 11.79 15.05
N PRO A 50 -16.40 10.50 14.72
CA PRO A 50 -15.47 9.76 13.86
C PRO A 50 -15.23 10.43 12.50
N VAL A 51 -16.24 11.14 11.96
CA VAL A 51 -16.12 11.91 10.72
C VAL A 51 -15.16 13.09 10.87
N ILE A 52 -15.25 13.83 11.97
CA ILE A 52 -14.36 14.96 12.29
C ILE A 52 -12.93 14.46 12.55
N VAL A 53 -12.77 13.33 13.24
CA VAL A 53 -11.45 12.70 13.46
C VAL A 53 -10.83 12.27 12.14
N LYS A 54 -11.56 11.52 11.29
CA LYS A 54 -11.10 11.10 9.96
C LYS A 54 -10.71 12.30 9.08
N TYR A 55 -11.48 13.38 9.12
CA TYR A 55 -11.19 14.61 8.36
C TYR A 55 -9.91 15.30 8.83
N GLN A 56 -9.68 15.41 10.15
CA GLN A 56 -8.44 15.95 10.70
C GLN A 56 -7.22 15.11 10.26
N LEU A 57 -7.26 13.80 10.51
CA LEU A 57 -6.15 12.89 10.21
C LEU A 57 -5.82 12.83 8.71
N GLY A 58 -6.85 12.90 7.85
CA GLY A 58 -6.68 12.93 6.39
C GLY A 58 -5.89 14.15 5.88
N ARG A 59 -5.91 15.27 6.59
CA ARG A 59 -5.26 16.54 6.20
C ARG A 59 -3.82 16.70 6.68
N LEU A 60 -3.36 15.91 7.65
CA LEU A 60 -1.98 16.00 8.16
C LEU A 60 -0.96 15.44 7.16
N SER A 61 0.26 15.94 7.14
CA SER A 61 1.39 15.24 6.49
C SER A 61 1.75 13.94 7.24
N ASN A 62 2.62 13.11 6.69
CA ASN A 62 3.13 11.94 7.42
C ASN A 62 3.92 12.37 8.66
N ASP A 63 4.76 13.40 8.55
CA ASP A 63 5.57 13.90 9.65
C ASP A 63 4.70 14.50 10.78
N GLN A 64 3.68 15.29 10.43
CA GLN A 64 2.70 15.81 11.38
C GLN A 64 1.94 14.69 12.12
N LEU A 65 1.62 13.59 11.42
CA LEU A 65 0.95 12.42 12.02
C LEU A 65 1.85 11.69 13.02
N LEU A 66 3.17 11.72 12.82
CA LEU A 66 4.17 11.11 13.71
C LEU A 66 4.52 11.99 14.93
N LEU A 67 4.36 13.32 14.79
CA LEU A 67 4.48 14.29 15.89
C LEU A 67 3.25 14.33 16.83
N ALA A 68 2.13 13.74 16.42
CA ALA A 68 0.93 13.62 17.23
C ALA A 68 1.16 12.78 18.51
N ASP A 69 0.27 12.93 19.50
CA ASP A 69 0.30 12.11 20.71
C ASP A 69 -0.12 10.67 20.40
N ARG A 70 0.87 9.77 20.41
CA ARG A 70 0.76 8.35 20.03
C ARG A 70 0.63 7.47 21.27
N GLU A 71 -0.45 7.66 22.03
CA GLU A 71 -0.74 6.85 23.21
C GLU A 71 -1.48 5.55 22.86
N THR A 72 -1.39 4.56 23.76
CA THR A 72 -2.17 3.31 23.72
C THR A 72 -3.10 3.17 24.93
N SER A 73 -3.40 4.27 25.63
CA SER A 73 -4.09 4.25 26.92
C SER A 73 -5.61 4.34 26.80
N HIS A 74 -6.13 4.80 25.65
CA HIS A 74 -7.55 5.04 25.45
C HIS A 74 -7.98 4.71 24.00
N PRO A 75 -9.16 4.10 23.77
CA PRO A 75 -9.64 3.75 22.42
C PRO A 75 -9.73 4.91 21.42
N LYS A 76 -9.78 6.17 21.89
CA LYS A 76 -9.77 7.38 21.04
C LYS A 76 -8.55 7.47 20.09
N PHE A 77 -7.45 6.76 20.41
CA PHE A 77 -6.25 6.74 19.57
C PHE A 77 -6.29 5.70 18.44
N ILE A 78 -7.29 4.81 18.39
CA ILE A 78 -7.44 3.80 17.32
C ILE A 78 -7.39 4.46 15.92
N PRO A 79 -8.17 5.51 15.60
CA PRO A 79 -8.15 6.10 14.26
C PRO A 79 -6.80 6.72 13.86
N LEU A 80 -6.02 7.21 14.84
CA LEU A 80 -4.66 7.72 14.60
C LEU A 80 -3.72 6.58 14.17
N TRP A 81 -3.75 5.46 14.88
CA TRP A 81 -2.92 4.31 14.55
C TRP A 81 -3.35 3.63 13.24
N GLU A 82 -4.65 3.55 12.95
CA GLU A 82 -5.15 3.11 11.64
C GLU A 82 -4.67 4.03 10.50
N ALA A 83 -4.66 5.35 10.71
CA ALA A 83 -4.17 6.32 9.75
C ALA A 83 -2.65 6.20 9.52
N ILE A 84 -1.86 5.87 10.55
CA ILE A 84 -0.42 5.58 10.41
C ILE A 84 -0.22 4.28 9.62
N LEU A 85 -0.92 3.22 9.99
CA LEU A 85 -0.75 1.89 9.39
C LEU A 85 -1.11 1.87 7.89
N GLY A 86 -2.26 2.47 7.53
CA GLY A 86 -2.80 2.46 6.17
C GLY A 86 -2.24 3.51 5.22
N ARG A 87 -1.22 4.30 5.59
CA ARG A 87 -0.73 5.42 4.75
C ARG A 87 0.34 5.02 3.74
N ALA A 88 0.25 5.65 2.56
CA ALA A 88 1.33 5.69 1.58
C ALA A 88 2.54 6.47 2.12
N GLY A 89 3.74 6.04 1.76
CA GLY A 89 5.00 6.67 2.20
C GLY A 89 5.31 6.55 3.70
N MET A 90 4.57 5.75 4.46
CA MET A 90 4.88 5.50 5.88
C MET A 90 6.01 4.48 6.00
N ALA A 91 7.05 4.78 6.80
CA ALA A 91 8.16 3.85 7.00
C ALA A 91 7.70 2.57 7.75
N ALA A 92 8.28 1.42 7.39
CA ALA A 92 7.89 0.12 7.95
C ALA A 92 7.92 0.07 9.48
N LYS A 93 8.90 0.74 10.12
CA LYS A 93 9.00 0.87 11.59
C LYS A 93 7.70 1.40 12.21
N PHE A 94 7.14 2.47 11.67
CA PHE A 94 5.92 3.09 12.21
C PHE A 94 4.67 2.27 11.93
N ARG A 95 4.66 1.47 10.85
CA ARG A 95 3.59 0.50 10.60
C ARG A 95 3.64 -0.68 11.57
N THR A 96 4.82 -1.20 11.91
CA THR A 96 4.97 -2.21 12.98
C THR A 96 4.48 -1.66 14.33
N GLU A 97 4.95 -0.46 14.70
CA GLU A 97 4.52 0.22 15.92
C GLU A 97 2.98 0.43 15.97
N ALA A 98 2.38 0.83 14.85
CA ALA A 98 0.93 0.99 14.73
C ALA A 98 0.16 -0.34 14.84
N ALA A 99 0.65 -1.42 14.26
CA ALA A 99 0.03 -2.75 14.37
C ALA A 99 0.08 -3.27 15.83
N GLU A 100 1.21 -3.08 16.53
CA GLU A 100 1.36 -3.43 17.94
C GLU A 100 0.48 -2.56 18.85
N ALA A 101 0.38 -1.26 18.57
CA ALA A 101 -0.47 -0.32 19.30
C ALA A 101 -1.97 -0.62 19.12
N LEU A 102 -2.41 -0.94 17.90
CA LEU A 102 -3.78 -1.38 17.60
C LEU A 102 -4.08 -2.70 18.32
N ALA A 103 -3.18 -3.69 18.25
CA ALA A 103 -3.36 -4.97 18.93
C ALA A 103 -3.58 -4.78 20.45
N LYS A 104 -2.80 -3.90 21.07
CA LYS A 104 -2.95 -3.54 22.49
C LYS A 104 -4.27 -2.81 22.79
N LEU A 105 -4.70 -1.89 21.93
CA LEU A 105 -5.94 -1.11 22.11
C LEU A 105 -7.20 -1.98 21.92
N ASN A 106 -7.19 -2.84 20.90
CA ASN A 106 -8.30 -3.72 20.53
C ASN A 106 -8.33 -5.04 21.31
N LYS A 107 -7.26 -5.35 22.06
CA LYS A 107 -7.02 -6.63 22.77
C LYS A 107 -6.96 -7.83 21.80
N THR A 108 -6.37 -7.59 20.64
CA THR A 108 -6.13 -8.53 19.54
C THR A 108 -4.63 -8.81 19.40
N ASP A 109 -4.22 -9.43 18.30
CA ASP A 109 -2.83 -9.67 17.92
C ASP A 109 -2.43 -8.85 16.68
N ALA A 110 -1.13 -8.57 16.52
CA ALA A 110 -0.64 -7.77 15.40
C ALA A 110 -0.96 -8.36 14.01
N PRO A 111 -0.88 -9.68 13.76
CA PRO A 111 -1.38 -10.27 12.51
C PRO A 111 -2.86 -9.95 12.23
N THR A 112 -3.76 -10.05 13.22
CA THR A 112 -5.19 -9.72 13.07
C THR A 112 -5.40 -8.26 12.65
N GLU A 113 -4.67 -7.31 13.26
CA GLU A 113 -4.75 -5.90 12.86
C GLU A 113 -4.14 -5.62 11.49
N LEU A 114 -3.04 -6.30 11.13
CA LEU A 114 -2.45 -6.22 9.79
C LEU A 114 -3.41 -6.77 8.72
N LEU A 115 -4.07 -7.90 8.96
CA LEU A 115 -5.09 -8.47 8.07
C LEU A 115 -6.25 -7.49 7.86
N ALA A 116 -6.78 -6.92 8.95
CA ALA A 116 -7.86 -5.95 8.89
C ALA A 116 -7.44 -4.66 8.17
N ALA A 117 -6.18 -4.22 8.31
CA ALA A 117 -5.64 -3.09 7.54
C ALA A 117 -5.54 -3.40 6.04
N ILE A 118 -5.05 -4.60 5.65
CA ILE A 118 -4.96 -5.01 4.25
C ILE A 118 -6.35 -5.08 3.59
N GLN A 119 -7.38 -5.52 4.32
CA GLN A 119 -8.77 -5.49 3.84
C GLN A 119 -9.33 -4.07 3.62
N ARG A 120 -8.88 -3.09 4.41
CA ARG A 120 -9.36 -1.69 4.35
C ARG A 120 -8.65 -0.84 3.31
N VAL A 121 -7.40 -1.15 2.95
CA VAL A 121 -6.64 -0.39 1.97
C VAL A 121 -7.18 -0.66 0.56
N PRO A 122 -7.52 0.37 -0.22
CA PRO A 122 -8.09 0.19 -1.57
C PRO A 122 -7.05 -0.38 -2.53
N ALA A 123 -7.50 -1.17 -3.52
CA ALA A 123 -6.65 -1.75 -4.56
C ALA A 123 -5.85 -0.72 -5.39
N SER A 124 -6.26 0.56 -5.38
CA SER A 124 -5.52 1.67 -5.99
C SER A 124 -4.24 2.07 -5.23
N GLN A 125 -3.96 1.46 -4.06
CA GLN A 125 -2.73 1.65 -3.29
C GLN A 125 -1.91 0.34 -3.18
N PRO A 126 -1.42 -0.23 -4.31
CA PRO A 126 -0.73 -1.52 -4.32
C PRO A 126 0.56 -1.53 -3.51
N THR A 127 1.25 -0.40 -3.38
CA THR A 127 2.47 -0.27 -2.56
C THR A 127 2.18 -0.44 -1.07
N VAL A 128 1.10 0.16 -0.57
CA VAL A 128 0.67 0.01 0.84
C VAL A 128 0.23 -1.43 1.11
N LEU A 129 -0.52 -2.04 0.18
CA LEU A 129 -0.91 -3.46 0.29
C LEU A 129 0.31 -4.38 0.34
N ALA A 130 1.30 -4.17 -0.54
CA ALA A 130 2.54 -4.96 -0.56
C ALA A 130 3.36 -4.78 0.73
N ASP A 131 3.47 -3.57 1.25
CA ASP A 131 4.17 -3.29 2.51
C ASP A 131 3.48 -3.97 3.71
N LEU A 132 2.16 -3.89 3.81
CA LEU A 132 1.38 -4.53 4.87
C LEU A 132 1.43 -6.05 4.77
N ALA A 133 1.32 -6.61 3.56
CA ALA A 133 1.48 -8.03 3.30
C ALA A 133 2.88 -8.52 3.72
N LYS A 134 3.93 -7.75 3.39
CA LYS A 134 5.30 -8.03 3.82
C LYS A 134 5.43 -8.02 5.36
N LEU A 135 4.85 -7.05 6.04
CA LEU A 135 4.85 -6.98 7.50
C LEU A 135 4.12 -8.18 8.14
N LEU A 136 3.00 -8.62 7.55
CA LEU A 136 2.24 -9.79 7.98
C LEU A 136 3.07 -11.08 7.88
N VAL A 137 3.69 -11.36 6.73
CA VAL A 137 4.46 -12.60 6.53
C VAL A 137 5.78 -12.62 7.32
N THR A 138 6.25 -11.47 7.81
CA THR A 138 7.40 -11.38 8.73
C THR A 138 7.03 -11.50 10.21
N GLN A 139 5.75 -11.63 10.56
CA GLN A 139 5.34 -11.88 11.94
C GLN A 139 5.87 -13.23 12.46
N LYS A 140 6.06 -13.34 13.78
CA LYS A 140 6.57 -14.56 14.40
C LYS A 140 5.61 -15.73 14.12
N PRO A 141 6.11 -16.93 13.77
CA PRO A 141 5.25 -18.09 13.50
C PRO A 141 4.28 -18.42 14.64
N GLY A 142 4.69 -18.23 15.89
CA GLY A 142 3.84 -18.45 17.07
C GLY A 142 2.70 -17.43 17.23
N ASP A 143 2.84 -16.21 16.70
CA ASP A 143 1.78 -15.21 16.70
C ASP A 143 0.82 -15.44 15.52
N LEU A 144 1.37 -15.67 14.31
CA LEU A 144 0.60 -16.11 13.15
C LEU A 144 -0.25 -17.36 13.44
N LYS A 145 0.25 -18.29 14.27
CA LYS A 145 -0.47 -19.51 14.66
C LYS A 145 -1.72 -19.23 15.51
N LYS A 146 -1.72 -18.18 16.32
CA LYS A 146 -2.91 -17.75 17.10
C LYS A 146 -4.01 -17.24 16.17
N SER A 147 -3.62 -16.53 15.12
CA SER A 147 -4.51 -15.93 14.12
C SER A 147 -4.84 -16.89 12.96
N GLN A 148 -4.49 -18.19 13.07
CA GLN A 148 -4.67 -19.18 11.98
C GLN A 148 -6.11 -19.21 11.45
N THR A 149 -7.12 -19.22 12.32
CA THR A 149 -8.53 -19.26 11.91
C THR A 149 -8.94 -18.00 11.13
N ALA A 150 -8.41 -16.83 11.50
CA ALA A 150 -8.65 -15.58 10.78
C ALA A 150 -7.93 -15.57 9.41
N LEU A 151 -6.71 -16.10 9.35
CA LEU A 151 -5.96 -16.30 8.12
C LEU A 151 -6.67 -17.25 7.14
N GLU A 152 -7.16 -18.40 7.62
CA GLU A 152 -7.93 -19.35 6.81
C GLU A 152 -9.24 -18.72 6.32
N THR A 153 -9.96 -18.00 7.20
CA THR A 153 -11.18 -17.28 6.83
C THR A 153 -10.93 -16.26 5.72
N LEU A 154 -9.85 -15.47 5.80
CA LEU A 154 -9.51 -14.49 4.77
C LEU A 154 -9.02 -15.14 3.46
N ALA A 155 -8.18 -16.16 3.54
CA ALA A 155 -7.64 -16.85 2.37
C ALA A 155 -8.75 -17.57 1.56
N GLY A 156 -9.66 -18.26 2.29
CA GLY A 156 -10.72 -19.07 1.72
C GLY A 156 -12.06 -18.35 1.46
N GLY A 157 -12.21 -17.10 1.92
CA GLY A 157 -13.42 -16.28 1.73
C GLY A 157 -13.29 -15.22 0.64
N ASP A 158 -14.27 -14.33 0.59
CA ASP A 158 -14.30 -13.17 -0.31
C ASP A 158 -13.50 -11.99 0.25
N GLY A 159 -12.89 -11.21 -0.63
CA GLY A 159 -12.13 -10.01 -0.27
C GLY A 159 -11.11 -9.63 -1.34
N PRO A 160 -10.33 -8.54 -1.12
CA PRO A 160 -9.31 -8.11 -2.08
C PRO A 160 -8.25 -9.18 -2.32
N ASP A 161 -7.89 -9.43 -3.58
CA ASP A 161 -6.94 -10.48 -3.98
C ASP A 161 -5.62 -10.44 -3.20
N ALA A 162 -5.07 -9.24 -2.99
CA ALA A 162 -3.86 -9.01 -2.22
C ALA A 162 -3.99 -9.45 -0.75
N ALA A 163 -5.18 -9.30 -0.15
CA ALA A 163 -5.48 -9.73 1.21
C ALA A 163 -5.49 -11.27 1.31
N ARG A 164 -6.10 -11.93 0.31
CA ARG A 164 -6.14 -13.40 0.20
C ARG A 164 -4.75 -13.99 -0.04
N GLN A 165 -3.97 -13.38 -0.93
CA GLN A 165 -2.59 -13.77 -1.23
C GLN A 165 -1.67 -13.61 -0.01
N ALA A 166 -1.79 -12.49 0.72
CA ALA A 166 -1.03 -12.26 1.96
C ALA A 166 -1.42 -13.26 3.06
N ALA A 167 -2.71 -13.58 3.20
CA ALA A 167 -3.18 -14.60 4.14
C ALA A 167 -2.62 -15.99 3.79
N PHE A 168 -2.64 -16.40 2.51
CA PHE A 168 -2.01 -17.65 2.07
C PHE A 168 -0.51 -17.68 2.33
N ALA A 169 0.21 -16.58 2.06
CA ALA A 169 1.64 -16.49 2.33
C ALA A 169 1.95 -16.65 3.84
N ALA A 170 1.12 -16.09 4.71
CA ALA A 170 1.23 -16.28 6.15
C ALA A 170 0.88 -17.72 6.58
N LEU A 171 -0.12 -18.37 5.98
CA LEU A 171 -0.46 -19.78 6.21
C LEU A 171 0.68 -20.73 5.84
N ILE A 172 1.34 -20.50 4.69
CA ILE A 172 2.58 -21.23 4.32
C ILE A 172 3.66 -21.06 5.40
N GLY A 173 3.70 -19.91 6.08
CA GLY A 173 4.56 -19.66 7.23
C GLY A 173 4.32 -20.55 8.45
N ILE A 174 3.12 -21.13 8.64
CA ILE A 174 2.70 -21.83 9.87
C ILE A 174 2.07 -23.23 9.69
N GLN A 175 1.95 -23.71 8.45
CA GLN A 175 1.36 -25.01 8.10
C GLN A 175 2.27 -25.79 7.15
N PRO A 176 2.18 -27.14 7.11
CA PRO A 176 2.84 -27.94 6.08
C PRO A 176 2.19 -27.68 4.71
N ALA A 177 3.00 -27.78 3.64
CA ALA A 177 2.57 -27.49 2.27
C ALA A 177 1.32 -28.27 1.83
N ASP A 178 1.19 -29.54 2.22
CA ASP A 178 0.03 -30.38 1.91
C ASP A 178 -1.27 -29.85 2.53
N ALA A 179 -1.22 -29.32 3.75
CA ALA A 179 -2.39 -28.77 4.42
C ALA A 179 -2.88 -27.49 3.73
N VAL A 180 -1.97 -26.54 3.45
CA VAL A 180 -2.30 -25.28 2.76
C VAL A 180 -2.85 -25.56 1.35
N TRP A 181 -2.24 -26.50 0.63
CA TRP A 181 -2.68 -26.88 -0.72
C TRP A 181 -4.04 -27.58 -0.74
N THR A 182 -4.29 -28.49 0.21
CA THR A 182 -5.59 -29.16 0.35
C THR A 182 -6.68 -28.16 0.73
N PHE A 183 -6.38 -27.23 1.66
CA PHE A 183 -7.27 -26.14 2.02
C PHE A 183 -7.60 -25.24 0.82
N ALA A 184 -6.61 -24.83 0.03
CA ALA A 184 -6.82 -23.98 -1.15
C ALA A 184 -7.64 -24.67 -2.26
N GLN A 185 -7.49 -25.99 -2.46
CA GLN A 185 -8.33 -26.75 -3.39
C GLN A 185 -9.79 -26.86 -2.91
N SER A 186 -10.03 -26.90 -1.59
CA SER A 186 -11.38 -26.99 -1.01
C SER A 186 -12.22 -25.71 -1.15
N LYS A 187 -11.63 -24.61 -1.66
CA LYS A 187 -12.25 -23.28 -1.70
C LYS A 187 -12.29 -22.73 -3.15
N PRO A 188 -13.46 -22.31 -3.67
CA PRO A 188 -13.58 -21.75 -5.01
C PRO A 188 -12.58 -20.61 -5.27
N GLY A 189 -11.85 -20.70 -6.39
CA GLY A 189 -10.85 -19.72 -6.82
C GLY A 189 -9.58 -19.60 -5.94
N ALA A 190 -9.55 -20.20 -4.74
CA ALA A 190 -8.52 -19.91 -3.75
C ALA A 190 -7.12 -20.43 -4.14
N LEU A 191 -7.04 -21.48 -4.97
CA LEU A 191 -5.77 -22.00 -5.51
C LEU A 191 -4.97 -20.93 -6.27
N GLY A 192 -5.64 -20.03 -7.00
CA GLY A 192 -4.96 -18.92 -7.70
C GLY A 192 -4.30 -17.93 -6.72
N HIS A 193 -4.98 -17.61 -5.63
CA HIS A 193 -4.44 -16.73 -4.57
C HIS A 193 -3.34 -17.42 -3.76
N LEU A 194 -3.41 -18.75 -3.58
CA LEU A 194 -2.29 -19.51 -3.02
C LEU A 194 -1.04 -19.36 -3.89
N ILE A 195 -1.15 -19.67 -5.19
CA ILE A 195 -0.01 -19.61 -6.13
C ILE A 195 0.58 -18.19 -6.18
N ALA A 196 -0.26 -17.16 -6.30
CA ALA A 196 0.17 -15.77 -6.29
C ALA A 196 0.73 -15.29 -4.93
N GLY A 197 0.39 -15.97 -3.82
CA GLY A 197 0.97 -15.72 -2.49
C GLY A 197 2.36 -16.32 -2.28
N ILE A 198 2.75 -17.37 -3.01
CA ILE A 198 4.04 -18.07 -2.83
C ILE A 198 5.25 -17.11 -2.88
N PRO A 199 5.38 -16.17 -3.84
CA PRO A 199 6.53 -15.27 -3.93
C PRO A 199 6.70 -14.35 -2.70
N LEU A 200 5.61 -14.08 -1.96
CA LEU A 200 5.61 -13.20 -0.79
C LEU A 200 6.24 -13.86 0.45
N VAL A 201 6.31 -15.19 0.51
CA VAL A 201 6.82 -15.94 1.66
C VAL A 201 8.34 -15.71 1.82
N PRO A 202 8.83 -15.18 2.95
CA PRO A 202 10.26 -14.89 3.12
C PRO A 202 11.15 -16.13 3.12
N ASP A 203 10.66 -17.22 3.72
CA ASP A 203 11.37 -18.50 3.87
C ASP A 203 11.46 -19.24 2.53
N GLY A 204 12.69 -19.38 2.01
CA GLY A 204 12.97 -20.07 0.75
C GLY A 204 12.63 -21.56 0.77
N THR A 205 12.83 -22.23 1.91
CA THR A 205 12.53 -23.66 2.08
C THR A 205 11.02 -23.89 2.07
N LYS A 206 10.25 -23.01 2.72
CA LYS A 206 8.78 -23.07 2.71
C LYS A 206 8.18 -22.73 1.35
N ARG A 207 8.83 -21.87 0.54
CA ARG A 207 8.45 -21.68 -0.87
C ARG A 207 8.75 -22.94 -1.70
N ALA A 208 9.94 -23.50 -1.56
CA ALA A 208 10.37 -24.68 -2.31
C ALA A 208 9.50 -25.92 -2.03
N SER A 209 8.94 -26.07 -0.83
CA SER A 209 8.07 -27.21 -0.47
C SER A 209 6.77 -27.28 -1.29
N LEU A 210 6.35 -26.18 -1.94
CA LEU A 210 5.20 -26.15 -2.85
C LEU A 210 5.58 -26.40 -4.32
N ALA A 211 6.86 -26.38 -4.68
CA ALA A 211 7.31 -26.49 -6.08
C ALA A 211 6.83 -27.79 -6.75
N GLY A 212 6.86 -28.92 -6.04
CA GLY A 212 6.36 -30.21 -6.53
C GLY A 212 4.86 -30.25 -6.84
N LYS A 213 4.09 -29.26 -6.37
CA LYS A 213 2.65 -29.12 -6.66
C LYS A 213 2.35 -28.07 -7.72
N VAL A 214 3.17 -27.01 -7.79
CA VAL A 214 3.01 -25.92 -8.77
C VAL A 214 3.56 -26.30 -10.14
N LEU A 215 4.74 -26.95 -10.21
CA LEU A 215 5.39 -27.28 -11.48
C LEU A 215 4.54 -28.16 -12.41
N PRO A 216 3.80 -29.20 -11.93
CA PRO A 216 2.90 -29.97 -12.79
C PRO A 216 1.77 -29.16 -13.43
N LEU A 217 1.36 -28.04 -12.83
CA LEU A 217 0.32 -27.15 -13.39
C LEU A 217 0.83 -26.28 -14.56
N LEU A 218 2.16 -26.20 -14.73
CA LEU A 218 2.81 -25.50 -15.85
C LEU A 218 3.14 -26.45 -17.01
N ALA A 219 2.98 -27.76 -16.83
CA ALA A 219 3.11 -28.71 -17.92
C ALA A 219 2.01 -28.41 -18.97
N PRO A 220 2.35 -28.39 -20.27
CA PRO A 220 1.33 -28.21 -21.31
C PRO A 220 0.30 -29.32 -21.18
N ALA A 221 -0.98 -28.94 -21.12
CA ALA A 221 -2.07 -29.91 -21.14
C ALA A 221 -1.93 -30.76 -22.40
N THR A 222 -1.64 -32.05 -22.21
CA THR A 222 -1.74 -33.06 -23.26
C THR A 222 -3.22 -33.37 -23.46
N ASP A 223 -3.94 -32.39 -24.00
CA ASP A 223 -5.33 -32.55 -24.36
C ASP A 223 -5.44 -33.49 -25.56
N ALA A 224 -5.99 -34.67 -25.31
CA ALA A 224 -6.24 -35.68 -26.33
C ALA A 224 -7.31 -35.26 -27.34
N ALA A 225 -8.06 -34.16 -27.08
CA ALA A 225 -9.12 -33.66 -27.96
C ALA A 225 -8.63 -32.73 -29.10
N THR A 226 -7.32 -32.47 -29.21
CA THR A 226 -6.76 -31.51 -30.22
C THR A 226 -5.96 -32.18 -31.34
N ARG A 227 -6.32 -33.41 -31.74
CA ARG A 227 -5.76 -34.13 -32.89
C ARG A 227 -6.85 -34.64 -33.82
#